data_AF-A0A6B3CL26-F1
#
_entry.id   AF-A0A6B3CL26-F1
#
_cell.length_a   1.000
_cell.length_b   1.000
_cell.length_c   1.000
_cell.angle_alpha   90.00
_cell.angle_beta   90.00
_cell.angle_gamma   90.00
#
_symmetry.space_group_name_H-M   'P 1'
#
loop_
_entity.id
_entity.type
_entity.pdbx_description
1 polymer ?
#
loop_
_entity_poly.entity_id
_entity_poly.type
_entity_poly.pdbx_seq_one_letter_code
_entity_poly.pdbx_strand_id
1 'polypeptide(L)'
;RLGLSAFQRRFGLTARPPEAGLAATTWLAGTPEPWTVEGHTAYDITHTVFHLTDWGENPGGLPPDVADYLAVWLPVWIDDWLDLERWDLLGELLVVDACLPRPTLDEAAWRGFAAAQQPDGAMPAVRTMPEGEPDAVFDVVYHPT
;
A
#
# COMPACT_ATOMS: atom_id res chain seq x y z
N ARG A 1 -8.04 -0.63 12.86
CA ARG A 1 -8.59 0.45 13.75
C ARG A 1 -8.58 1.80 13.05
N LEU A 2 -7.48 2.19 12.40
CA LEU A 2 -7.41 3.42 11.60
C LEU A 2 -8.54 3.53 10.56
N GLY A 3 -8.84 2.47 9.80
CA GLY A 3 -9.93 2.49 8.83
C GLY A 3 -11.31 2.80 9.42
N LEU A 4 -11.60 2.36 10.65
CA LEU A 4 -12.86 2.69 11.34
C LEU A 4 -12.90 4.17 11.73
N SER A 5 -11.79 4.72 12.21
CA SER A 5 -11.68 6.14 12.55
C SER A 5 -11.81 7.02 11.30
N ALA A 6 -11.19 6.62 10.18
CA ALA A 6 -11.31 7.31 8.89
C ALA A 6 -12.76 7.28 8.38
N PHE A 7 -13.45 6.14 8.51
CA PHE A 7 -14.87 6.03 8.17
C PHE A 7 -15.72 6.95 9.05
N GLN A 8 -15.51 6.97 10.36
CA GLN A 8 -16.22 7.88 11.27
C GLN A 8 -16.06 9.34 10.83
N ARG A 9 -14.83 9.78 10.52
CA ARG A 9 -14.53 11.11 10.00
C ARG A 9 -15.28 11.42 8.70
N ARG A 10 -15.28 10.49 7.73
CA ARG A 10 -15.98 10.64 6.44
C ARG A 10 -17.49 10.85 6.60
N PHE A 11 -18.10 10.29 7.65
CA PHE A 11 -19.52 10.49 7.98
C PHE A 11 -19.78 11.63 8.97
N GLY A 12 -18.77 12.48 9.24
CA GLY A 12 -18.89 13.60 10.17
C GLY A 12 -18.99 13.20 11.65
N LEU A 13 -18.66 11.95 11.98
CA LEU A 13 -18.62 11.43 13.34
C LEU A 13 -17.26 11.73 13.99
N THR A 14 -17.26 11.87 15.30
CA THR A 14 -16.01 11.98 16.07
C THR A 14 -15.31 10.62 16.10
N ALA A 15 -14.09 10.56 15.58
CA ALA A 15 -13.27 9.35 15.59
C ALA A 15 -13.00 8.88 17.04
N ARG A 16 -13.25 7.59 17.31
CA ARG A 16 -13.00 6.98 18.62
C ARG A 16 -12.36 5.59 18.45
N PRO A 17 -11.10 5.41 18.89
CA PRO A 17 -10.20 6.41 19.45
C PRO A 17 -9.69 7.43 18.40
N PRO A 18 -9.14 8.59 18.82
CA PRO A 18 -8.57 9.58 17.90
C PRO A 18 -7.47 8.98 17.02
N GLU A 19 -7.45 9.33 15.73
CA GLU A 19 -6.49 8.80 14.73
C GLU A 19 -5.03 9.05 15.13
N ALA A 20 -4.72 10.24 15.63
CA ALA A 20 -3.37 10.58 16.09
C ALA A 20 -2.83 9.63 17.16
N GLY A 21 -3.70 9.16 18.07
CA GLY A 21 -3.33 8.18 19.10
C GLY A 21 -3.18 6.75 18.56
N LEU A 22 -3.83 6.43 17.44
CA LEU A 22 -3.70 5.12 16.78
C LEU A 22 -2.46 5.05 15.91
N ALA A 23 -2.08 6.14 15.24
CA ALA A 23 -0.93 6.20 14.35
C ALA A 23 0.35 5.73 15.06
N ALA A 24 0.60 6.22 16.27
CA ALA A 24 1.76 5.86 17.09
C ALA A 24 1.79 4.39 17.57
N THR A 25 0.70 3.63 17.38
CA THR A 25 0.61 2.21 17.77
C THR A 25 0.77 1.25 16.59
N THR A 26 1.00 1.78 15.39
CA THR A 26 1.19 0.99 14.18
C THR A 26 2.62 0.47 14.06
N TRP A 27 2.82 -0.60 13.30
CA TRP A 27 4.15 -1.08 12.93
C TRP A 27 4.98 0.02 12.25
N LEU A 28 4.35 0.77 11.35
CA LEU A 28 5.01 1.85 10.60
C LEU A 28 5.56 2.95 11.50
N ALA A 29 4.87 3.31 12.58
CA ALA A 29 5.37 4.29 13.55
C ALA A 29 6.62 3.83 14.31
N GLY A 30 6.88 2.52 14.36
CA GLY A 30 8.12 1.96 14.89
C GLY A 30 9.29 2.01 13.91
N THR A 31 9.09 2.49 12.67
CA THR A 31 10.08 2.54 11.59
C THR A 31 10.89 1.23 11.53
N PRO A 32 10.23 0.11 11.18
CA PRO A 32 10.85 -1.21 11.26
C PRO A 32 12.14 -1.25 10.44
N GLU A 33 13.09 -2.10 10.81
CA GLU A 33 14.29 -2.24 9.99
C GLU A 33 13.91 -2.65 8.56
N PRO A 34 14.32 -1.94 7.51
CA PRO A 34 13.74 -2.07 6.17
C PRO A 34 13.83 -3.47 5.57
N TRP A 35 14.90 -4.22 5.87
CA TRP A 35 15.11 -5.60 5.43
C TRP A 35 14.27 -6.63 6.19
N THR A 36 13.51 -6.21 7.21
CA THR A 36 12.57 -7.08 7.94
C THR A 36 11.12 -6.93 7.47
N VAL A 37 10.88 -6.02 6.53
CA VAL A 37 9.53 -5.80 5.96
C VAL A 37 9.24 -6.94 4.99
N GLU A 38 8.42 -7.88 5.44
CA GLU A 38 7.91 -8.99 4.65
C GLU A 38 6.40 -8.82 4.38
N GLY A 39 5.80 -9.67 3.56
CA GLY A 39 4.45 -9.49 3.01
C GLY A 39 3.40 -8.95 3.97
N HIS A 40 3.17 -9.58 5.13
CA HIS A 40 2.17 -9.10 6.09
C HIS A 40 2.50 -7.71 6.67
N THR A 41 3.77 -7.44 6.97
CA THR A 41 4.21 -6.13 7.46
C THR A 41 4.10 -5.07 6.37
N ALA A 42 4.34 -5.44 5.10
CA ALA A 42 4.14 -4.53 3.97
C ALA A 42 2.67 -4.11 3.85
N TYR A 43 1.71 -5.04 3.95
CA TYR A 43 0.28 -4.70 3.97
C TYR A 43 -0.11 -3.82 5.18
N ASP A 44 0.44 -4.12 6.36
CA ASP A 44 0.19 -3.28 7.54
C ASP A 44 0.70 -1.83 7.34
N ILE A 45 1.84 -1.67 6.64
CA ILE A 45 2.40 -0.38 6.27
C ILE A 45 1.51 0.33 5.25
N THR A 46 1.14 -0.34 4.14
CA THR A 46 0.34 0.27 3.06
C THR A 46 -1.01 0.76 3.58
N HIS A 47 -1.74 -0.08 4.32
CA HIS A 47 -3.04 0.29 4.90
C HIS A 47 -2.93 1.40 5.95
N THR A 48 -1.82 1.46 6.69
CA THR A 48 -1.56 2.58 7.60
C THR A 48 -1.43 3.88 6.82
N VAL A 49 -0.65 3.89 5.73
CA VAL A 49 -0.49 5.08 4.89
C VAL A 49 -1.82 5.48 4.24
N PHE A 50 -2.56 4.53 3.67
CA PHE A 50 -3.86 4.80 3.03
C PHE A 50 -4.82 5.49 4.00
N HIS A 51 -4.91 5.01 5.24
CA HIS A 51 -5.83 5.60 6.20
C HIS A 51 -5.35 6.94 6.78
N LEU A 52 -4.04 7.11 7.03
CA LEU A 52 -3.50 8.36 7.55
C LEU A 52 -3.57 9.49 6.52
N THR A 53 -3.41 9.15 5.23
CA THR A 53 -3.41 10.13 4.14
C THR A 53 -4.78 10.32 3.49
N ASP A 54 -5.82 9.64 3.97
CA ASP A 54 -7.13 9.60 3.33
C ASP A 54 -7.03 9.22 1.84
N TRP A 55 -6.31 8.13 1.57
CA TRP A 55 -6.01 7.63 0.22
C TRP A 55 -5.31 8.67 -0.66
N GLY A 56 -4.45 9.49 -0.07
CA GLY A 56 -3.70 10.55 -0.74
C GLY A 56 -4.41 11.90 -0.82
N GLU A 57 -5.68 12.03 -0.39
CA GLU A 57 -6.35 13.34 -0.35
C GLU A 57 -5.72 14.29 0.69
N ASN A 58 -5.05 13.75 1.71
CA ASN A 58 -4.34 14.47 2.75
C ASN A 58 -2.90 13.95 2.95
N PRO A 59 -1.94 14.30 2.07
CA PRO A 59 -0.54 13.87 2.23
C PRO A 59 0.09 14.35 3.55
N GLY A 60 -0.40 15.45 4.12
CA GLY A 60 0.04 15.99 5.41
C GLY A 60 -0.44 15.20 6.64
N GLY A 61 -1.22 14.14 6.44
CA GLY A 61 -1.68 13.25 7.52
C GLY A 61 -0.59 12.30 8.04
N LEU A 62 0.51 12.11 7.28
CA LEU A 62 1.66 11.34 7.73
C LEU A 62 2.52 12.16 8.72
N PRO A 63 2.96 11.56 9.84
CA PRO A 63 4.02 12.14 10.65
C PRO A 63 5.29 12.39 9.80
N PRO A 64 5.98 13.55 9.96
CA PRO A 64 7.13 13.89 9.11
C PRO A 64 8.26 12.85 9.12
N ASP A 65 8.55 12.26 10.28
CA ASP A 65 9.54 11.20 10.46
C ASP A 65 9.17 9.93 9.70
N VAL A 66 7.88 9.55 9.70
CA VAL A 66 7.37 8.43 8.91
C VAL A 66 7.45 8.73 7.41
N ALA A 67 7.10 9.95 7.00
CA ALA A 67 7.21 10.35 5.60
C ALA A 67 8.66 10.34 5.10
N ASP A 68 9.61 10.80 5.91
CA ASP A 68 11.04 10.75 5.61
C ASP A 68 11.56 9.30 5.54
N TYR A 69 11.12 8.44 6.46
CA TYR A 69 11.45 7.01 6.43
C TYR A 69 10.95 6.34 5.14
N LEU A 70 9.69 6.58 4.75
CA LEU A 70 9.12 6.03 3.51
C LEU A 70 9.82 6.60 2.27
N ALA A 71 10.15 7.88 2.25
CA ALA A 71 10.86 8.49 1.12
C ALA A 71 12.25 7.87 0.88
N VAL A 72 12.88 7.29 1.92
CA VAL A 72 14.17 6.60 1.80
C VAL A 72 13.99 5.14 1.33
N TRP A 73 13.04 4.40 1.91
CA TRP A 73 12.99 2.94 1.76
C TRP A 73 11.95 2.42 0.78
N LEU A 74 10.88 3.18 0.53
CA LEU A 74 9.84 2.77 -0.41
C LEU A 74 10.38 2.49 -1.83
N PRO A 75 11.30 3.30 -2.40
CA PRO A 75 11.86 3.00 -3.71
C PRO A 75 12.58 1.65 -3.77
N VAL A 76 13.25 1.25 -2.69
CA VAL A 76 13.95 -0.04 -2.60
C VAL A 76 12.95 -1.19 -2.57
N TRP A 77 11.88 -1.08 -1.79
CA TRP A 77 10.85 -2.11 -1.76
C TRP A 77 10.08 -2.22 -3.07
N ILE A 78 9.82 -1.10 -3.75
CA ILE A 78 9.21 -1.08 -5.08
C ILE A 78 10.08 -1.84 -6.09
N ASP A 79 11.38 -1.58 -6.10
CA ASP A 79 12.36 -2.26 -6.97
C ASP A 79 12.38 -3.78 -6.68
N ASP A 80 12.51 -4.18 -5.41
CA ASP A 80 12.52 -5.58 -5.00
C ASP A 80 11.20 -6.30 -5.37
N TRP A 81 10.03 -5.67 -5.14
CA TRP A 81 8.73 -6.30 -5.44
C TRP A 81 8.44 -6.37 -6.92
N LEU A 82 8.95 -5.42 -7.70
CA LEU A 82 8.93 -5.48 -9.16
C LEU A 82 9.73 -6.68 -9.66
N ASP A 83 10.97 -6.84 -9.17
CA ASP A 83 11.84 -7.97 -9.51
C ASP A 83 11.27 -9.33 -9.08
N LEU A 84 10.58 -9.36 -7.93
CA LEU A 84 9.90 -10.56 -7.43
C LEU A 84 8.56 -10.85 -8.12
N GLU A 85 8.09 -9.94 -8.98
CA GLU A 85 6.78 -9.98 -9.64
C GLU A 85 5.63 -10.14 -8.63
N ARG A 86 5.71 -9.47 -7.48
CA ARG A 86 4.66 -9.48 -6.44
C ARG A 86 3.69 -8.33 -6.66
N TRP A 87 2.91 -8.45 -7.74
CA TRP A 87 2.10 -7.38 -8.29
C TRP A 87 1.08 -6.80 -7.31
N ASP A 88 0.40 -7.62 -6.52
CA ASP A 88 -0.62 -7.13 -5.58
C ASP A 88 -0.03 -6.10 -4.59
N LEU A 89 1.01 -6.49 -3.85
CA LEU A 89 1.74 -5.57 -2.96
C LEU A 89 2.46 -4.46 -3.73
N LEU A 90 3.00 -4.73 -4.91
CA LEU A 90 3.65 -3.69 -5.72
C LEU A 90 2.64 -2.57 -6.06
N GLY A 91 1.42 -2.92 -6.45
CA GLY A 91 0.36 -1.97 -6.72
C GLY A 91 0.04 -1.11 -5.49
N GLU A 92 -0.04 -1.72 -4.31
CA GLU A 92 -0.22 -0.96 -3.07
C GLU A 92 0.96 -0.03 -2.75
N LEU A 93 2.20 -0.48 -2.95
CA LEU A 93 3.40 0.34 -2.73
C LEU A 93 3.46 1.53 -3.71
N LEU A 94 3.02 1.36 -4.95
CA LEU A 94 2.87 2.45 -5.92
C LEU A 94 1.81 3.48 -5.47
N VAL A 95 0.71 3.03 -4.86
CA VAL A 95 -0.29 3.93 -4.26
C VAL A 95 0.30 4.64 -3.04
N VAL A 96 1.06 3.94 -2.18
CA VAL A 96 1.77 4.55 -1.04
C VAL A 96 2.68 5.67 -1.51
N ASP A 97 3.46 5.47 -2.57
CA ASP A 97 4.33 6.50 -3.14
C ASP A 97 3.51 7.73 -3.55
N ALA A 98 2.39 7.52 -4.26
CA ALA A 98 1.49 8.59 -4.66
C ALA A 98 0.83 9.32 -3.48
N CYS A 99 0.70 8.69 -2.31
CA CYS A 99 0.22 9.31 -1.08
C CYS A 99 1.29 10.15 -0.34
N LEU A 100 2.57 10.04 -0.70
CA LEU A 100 3.63 10.80 -0.03
C LEU A 100 3.54 12.30 -0.34
N PRO A 101 4.00 13.18 0.58
CA PRO A 101 4.10 14.62 0.31
C PRO A 101 4.95 14.98 -0.92
N ARG A 102 5.90 14.10 -1.27
CA ARG A 102 6.79 14.21 -2.43
C ARG A 102 6.88 12.83 -3.10
N PRO A 103 5.93 12.48 -3.97
CA PRO A 103 5.92 11.19 -4.63
C PRO A 103 7.06 11.10 -5.65
N THR A 104 7.64 9.92 -5.83
CA THR A 104 8.71 9.69 -6.82
C THR A 104 8.12 9.39 -8.20
N LEU A 105 7.01 8.66 -8.23
CA LEU A 105 6.30 8.20 -9.42
C LEU A 105 7.23 7.49 -10.41
N ASP A 106 7.99 6.51 -9.92
CA ASP A 106 8.99 5.81 -10.72
C ASP A 106 8.35 5.15 -11.97
N GLU A 107 8.70 5.71 -13.14
CA GLU A 107 8.17 5.30 -14.42
C GLU A 107 8.47 3.84 -14.74
N ALA A 108 9.62 3.31 -14.32
CA ALA A 108 9.97 1.91 -14.59
C ALA A 108 9.03 0.96 -13.85
N ALA A 109 8.79 1.21 -12.57
CA ALA A 109 7.86 0.43 -11.76
C ALA A 109 6.42 0.51 -12.27
N TRP A 110 5.93 1.72 -12.61
CA TRP A 110 4.59 1.89 -13.19
C TRP A 110 4.43 1.16 -14.53
N ARG A 111 5.43 1.22 -15.41
CA ARG A 111 5.41 0.49 -16.69
C ARG A 111 5.46 -1.01 -16.49
N GLY A 112 6.27 -1.49 -15.54
CA GLY A 112 6.36 -2.90 -15.19
C GLY A 112 5.03 -3.44 -14.66
N PHE A 113 4.43 -2.74 -13.71
CA PHE A 113 3.10 -3.06 -13.18
C PHE A 113 2.03 -3.06 -14.28
N ALA A 114 1.98 -2.03 -15.13
CA ALA A 114 1.04 -1.97 -16.24
C ALA A 114 1.23 -3.09 -17.27
N ALA A 115 2.48 -3.54 -17.49
CA ALA A 115 2.78 -4.64 -18.42
C ALA A 115 2.33 -6.02 -17.90
N ALA A 116 2.17 -6.19 -16.58
CA ALA A 116 1.66 -7.42 -15.98
C ALA A 116 0.13 -7.57 -16.11
N GLN A 117 -0.58 -6.45 -16.31
CA GLN A 117 -2.03 -6.43 -16.49
C GLN A 117 -2.44 -7.19 -17.76
N GLN A 118 -3.46 -8.04 -17.63
CA GLN A 118 -4.04 -8.78 -18.75
C GLN A 118 -4.90 -7.86 -19.64
N PRO A 119 -5.14 -8.23 -20.92
CA PRO A 119 -5.95 -7.40 -21.83
C PRO A 119 -7.38 -7.11 -21.36
N ASP A 120 -7.94 -7.93 -20.48
CA ASP A 120 -9.25 -7.75 -19.85
C ASP A 120 -9.20 -6.89 -18.57
N GLY A 121 -8.02 -6.42 -18.17
CA GLY A 121 -7.77 -5.62 -16.99
C GLY A 121 -7.40 -6.42 -15.74
N ALA A 122 -7.48 -7.75 -15.77
CA ALA A 122 -7.13 -8.59 -14.63
C ALA A 122 -5.64 -8.48 -14.29
N MET A 123 -5.31 -8.53 -13.00
CA MET A 123 -3.93 -8.48 -12.51
C MET A 123 -3.59 -9.78 -11.79
N PRO A 124 -2.50 -10.48 -12.14
CA PRO A 124 -2.00 -11.58 -11.31
C PRO A 124 -1.61 -11.07 -9.92
N ALA A 125 -1.76 -11.88 -8.87
CA ALA A 125 -1.26 -11.50 -7.55
C ALA A 125 0.28 -11.61 -7.46
N VAL A 126 0.83 -12.69 -8.04
CA VAL A 126 2.26 -12.98 -8.08
C VAL A 126 2.60 -13.63 -9.42
N ARG A 127 3.69 -13.19 -10.06
CA ARG A 127 4.17 -13.67 -11.35
C ARG A 127 3.10 -13.63 -12.44
N THR A 128 2.76 -14.76 -13.04
CA THR A 128 1.80 -14.84 -14.13
C THR A 128 0.40 -15.19 -13.63
N MET A 129 -0.61 -14.84 -14.41
CA MET A 129 -1.99 -15.23 -14.11
C MET A 129 -2.10 -16.76 -13.98
N PRO A 130 -2.72 -17.30 -12.93
CA PRO A 130 -2.99 -18.73 -12.83
C PRO A 130 -3.88 -19.22 -13.97
N GLU A 131 -3.62 -20.44 -14.45
CA GLU A 131 -4.50 -21.13 -15.39
C GLU A 131 -5.62 -21.87 -14.63
N GLY A 132 -6.84 -21.86 -15.16
CA GLY A 132 -7.95 -22.62 -14.58
C GLY A 132 -9.32 -22.09 -15.00
N GLU A 133 -10.35 -22.67 -14.39
CA GLU A 133 -11.73 -22.17 -14.53
C GLU A 133 -11.83 -20.76 -13.91
N PRO A 134 -12.59 -19.83 -14.53
CA PRO A 134 -12.64 -18.43 -14.11
C PRO A 134 -12.95 -18.21 -12.63
N ASP A 135 -13.89 -18.97 -12.05
CA ASP A 135 -14.27 -18.83 -10.64
C ASP A 135 -13.13 -19.22 -9.70
N ALA A 136 -12.38 -20.29 -10.04
CA ALA A 136 -11.23 -20.74 -9.26
C ALA A 136 -10.05 -19.77 -9.38
N VAL A 137 -9.85 -19.17 -10.56
CA VAL A 137 -8.85 -18.11 -10.74
C VAL A 137 -9.23 -16.89 -9.91
N PHE A 138 -10.50 -16.45 -9.96
CA PHE A 138 -11.01 -15.33 -9.18
C PHE A 138 -10.77 -15.53 -7.68
N ASP A 139 -11.09 -16.69 -7.12
CA ASP A 139 -10.87 -16.98 -5.70
C ASP A 139 -9.40 -16.86 -5.26
N VAL A 140 -8.45 -17.05 -6.20
CA VAL A 140 -7.00 -16.96 -5.93
C VAL A 140 -6.48 -15.54 -6.10
N VAL A 141 -6.93 -14.79 -7.11
CA VAL A 141 -6.40 -13.47 -7.43
C VAL A 141 -7.21 -12.30 -6.88
N TYR A 142 -8.46 -12.52 -6.48
CA TYR A 142 -9.27 -11.48 -5.89
C TYR A 142 -8.77 -11.15 -4.48
N HIS A 143 -8.12 -9.99 -4.35
CA HIS A 143 -7.75 -9.44 -3.07
C HIS A 143 -8.61 -8.23 -2.72
N PRO A 144 -9.43 -8.30 -1.64
CA PRO A 144 -10.12 -7.12 -1.16
C PRO A 144 -9.18 -6.24 -0.32
N THR A 145 -8.93 -5.02 -0.79
CA THR A 145 -8.23 -3.96 -0.04
C THR A 145 -9.18 -3.16 0.84
#